data_AF-A0A950F2Z3-F1
#
_entry.id   AF-A0A950F2Z3-F1
#
_cell.length_a   1.000
_cell.length_b   1.000
_cell.length_c   1.000
_cell.angle_alpha   90.00
_cell.angle_beta   90.00
_cell.angle_gamma   90.00
#
_symmetry.space_group_name_H-M   'P 1'
#
loop_
_entity.id
_entity.type
_entity.pdbx_description
1 polymer ?
#
loop_
_entity_poly.entity_id
_entity_poly.type
_entity_poly.pdbx_seq_one_letter_code
_entity_poly.pdbx_strand_id
1 'polypeptide(L)'
;TADGIQVGAATVAAAVREHEVREHEVVTVVRPEEVELAAGREALSSGFLAHGVVDEVLFSGAQESLRVRLEEGAHSSVLAHADGGGNAALQVTRTRHEQRGFEVRAGARVAVGVRRLHVLPTPLSSFTACAATPNGAVSLSRQALLVELAARMKTRIALRVEPRLGVADAACEPAGTFVGTTVIAPEGDGARRAQWLLQHGVKDLLLLPEQASAPQRVLIHWMSEAARGATLGISASVLRHIPAEAVYVGILPAEERNAPHGMRALLDARSEAQAAHGLEIRTELGFGDVAEELAQRLAQAPAQMLIVGITEPTRFSERFGALLDRGQWPVLIVLCSAS
;
A
#
# COMPACT_ATOMS: atom_id res chain seq x y z
N THR A 1 -13.96 -0.42 -9.14
CA THR A 1 -15.35 0.07 -9.12
C THR A 1 -16.28 -1.03 -9.59
N ALA A 2 -17.60 -0.86 -9.50
CA ALA A 2 -18.56 -1.84 -10.00
C ALA A 2 -18.39 -2.16 -11.51
N ASP A 3 -17.84 -1.21 -12.28
CA ASP A 3 -17.63 -1.34 -13.73
C ASP A 3 -16.26 -1.95 -14.12
N GLY A 4 -15.36 -2.20 -13.16
CA GLY A 4 -14.03 -2.77 -13.40
C GLY A 4 -12.89 -2.03 -12.69
N ILE A 5 -11.67 -2.13 -13.23
CA ILE A 5 -10.48 -1.47 -12.69
C ILE A 5 -10.36 -0.09 -13.37
N GLN A 6 -10.39 0.97 -12.56
CA GLN A 6 -10.13 2.32 -13.04
C GLN A 6 -8.62 2.61 -13.03
N VAL A 7 -8.12 3.03 -14.18
CA VAL A 7 -6.72 3.44 -14.39
C VAL A 7 -6.77 4.90 -14.85
N GLY A 8 -6.74 5.83 -13.89
CA GLY A 8 -7.01 7.24 -14.15
C GLY A 8 -8.46 7.46 -14.59
N ALA A 9 -8.69 8.10 -15.74
CA ALA A 9 -10.03 8.30 -16.30
C ALA A 9 -10.54 7.12 -17.15
N ALA A 10 -9.71 6.11 -17.41
CA ALA A 10 -10.06 4.94 -18.22
C ALA A 10 -10.54 3.78 -17.34
N THR A 11 -11.61 3.11 -17.76
CA THR A 11 -12.07 1.86 -17.14
C THR A 11 -11.62 0.67 -17.98
N VAL A 12 -10.88 -0.24 -17.38
CA VAL A 12 -10.43 -1.49 -18.01
C VAL A 12 -11.15 -2.67 -17.34
N ALA A 13 -11.65 -3.60 -18.15
CA ALA A 13 -12.33 -4.78 -17.65
C ALA A 13 -11.37 -5.66 -16.82
N ALA A 14 -11.74 -5.94 -15.57
CA ALA A 14 -11.04 -6.91 -14.74
C ALA A 14 -11.37 -8.33 -15.20
N ALA A 15 -10.38 -9.23 -15.18
CA ALA A 15 -10.58 -10.64 -15.52
C ALA A 15 -11.50 -11.37 -14.51
N VAL A 16 -11.62 -10.83 -13.29
CA VAL A 16 -12.47 -11.37 -12.22
C VAL A 16 -13.39 -10.24 -11.73
N ARG A 17 -14.70 -10.47 -11.80
CA ARG A 17 -15.71 -9.59 -11.21
C ARG A 17 -16.10 -10.15 -9.85
N GLU A 18 -15.57 -9.58 -8.77
CA GLU A 18 -16.06 -9.88 -7.43
C GLU A 18 -17.36 -9.08 -7.17
N HIS A 19 -18.39 -9.76 -6.67
CA HIS A 19 -19.75 -9.21 -6.52
C HIS A 19 -19.94 -8.30 -5.29
N GLU A 20 -18.93 -8.17 -4.42
CA GLU A 20 -19.00 -7.44 -3.14
C GLU A 20 -17.82 -6.48 -2.92
N VAL A 21 -17.33 -5.83 -3.98
CA VAL A 21 -16.13 -4.99 -3.88
C VAL A 21 -16.51 -3.57 -3.43
N ARG A 22 -16.28 -3.28 -2.15
CA ARG A 22 -16.03 -1.90 -1.71
C ARG A 22 -14.82 -1.36 -2.48
N GLU A 23 -14.91 -0.16 -3.03
CA GLU A 23 -13.81 0.45 -3.79
C GLU A 23 -12.50 0.45 -2.96
N HIS A 24 -11.47 -0.19 -3.50
CA HIS A 24 -10.13 -0.18 -2.92
C HIS A 24 -9.08 -0.07 -4.03
N GLU A 25 -7.92 0.50 -3.69
CA GLU A 25 -6.79 0.55 -4.61
C GLU A 25 -6.24 -0.86 -4.80
N VAL A 26 -5.81 -1.16 -6.03
CA VAL A 26 -5.19 -2.43 -6.40
C VAL A 26 -3.91 -2.16 -7.16
N VAL A 27 -2.92 -3.01 -6.94
CA VAL A 27 -1.74 -3.06 -7.80
C VAL A 27 -2.01 -4.05 -8.91
N THR A 28 -1.87 -3.61 -10.16
CA THR A 28 -2.07 -4.46 -11.33
C THR A 28 -0.81 -4.57 -12.16
N VAL A 29 -0.58 -5.74 -12.73
CA VAL A 29 0.49 -6.00 -13.71
C VAL A 29 -0.15 -6.25 -15.07
N VAL A 30 0.42 -5.62 -16.10
CA VAL A 30 0.15 -5.92 -17.50
C VAL A 30 1.33 -6.70 -18.05
N ARG A 31 1.08 -7.84 -18.68
CA ARG A 31 2.14 -8.57 -19.38
C ARG A 31 2.39 -7.94 -20.76
N PRO A 32 3.63 -7.97 -21.29
CA PRO A 32 3.93 -7.36 -22.58
C PRO A 32 3.04 -7.86 -23.73
N GLU A 33 2.63 -9.11 -23.71
CA GLU A 33 1.74 -9.74 -24.71
C GLU A 33 0.26 -9.34 -24.59
N GLU A 34 -0.15 -8.77 -23.46
CA GLU A 34 -1.52 -8.31 -23.22
C GLU A 34 -1.73 -6.85 -23.69
N VAL A 35 -0.69 -6.22 -24.22
CA VAL A 35 -0.75 -4.86 -24.77
C VAL A 35 -1.04 -4.91 -26.26
N GLU A 36 -2.05 -4.15 -26.69
CA GLU A 36 -2.44 -3.98 -28.09
C GLU A 36 -1.97 -2.60 -28.59
N LEU A 37 -1.43 -2.56 -29.81
CA LEU A 37 -1.08 -1.31 -30.48
C LEU A 37 -1.94 -1.12 -31.73
N ALA A 38 -2.43 0.10 -31.94
CA ALA A 38 -3.15 0.49 -33.14
C ALA A 38 -2.79 1.90 -33.58
N ALA A 39 -3.18 2.28 -34.80
CA ALA A 39 -2.95 3.62 -35.33
C ALA A 39 -3.72 4.71 -34.57
N GLY A 40 -4.86 4.38 -33.97
CA GLY A 40 -5.72 5.31 -33.24
C GLY A 40 -6.65 4.59 -32.27
N ARG A 41 -7.28 5.35 -31.37
CA ARG A 41 -8.13 4.81 -30.29
C ARG A 41 -9.29 3.96 -30.82
N GLU A 42 -9.89 4.35 -31.94
CA GLU A 42 -11.05 3.66 -32.54
C GLU A 42 -10.69 2.31 -33.17
N ALA A 43 -9.41 2.09 -33.46
CA ALA A 43 -8.92 0.85 -34.05
C ALA A 43 -8.50 -0.18 -32.98
N LEU A 44 -8.59 0.16 -31.70
CA LEU A 44 -8.33 -0.78 -30.60
C LEU A 44 -9.53 -1.68 -30.37
N SER A 45 -9.28 -2.99 -30.25
CA SER A 45 -10.30 -3.95 -29.81
C SER A 45 -10.40 -4.04 -28.28
N SER A 46 -9.38 -3.54 -27.57
CA SER A 46 -9.26 -3.54 -26.12
C SER A 46 -9.49 -2.17 -25.48
N GLY A 47 -9.48 -2.14 -24.14
CA GLY A 47 -9.64 -0.90 -23.38
C GLY A 47 -8.50 0.07 -23.63
N PHE A 48 -8.81 1.28 -24.10
CA PHE A 48 -7.84 2.33 -24.33
C PHE A 48 -7.15 2.72 -23.02
N LEU A 49 -5.81 2.67 -23.02
CA LEU A 49 -4.99 3.10 -21.91
C LEU A 49 -4.44 4.51 -22.15
N ALA A 50 -3.73 4.70 -23.27
CA ALA A 50 -2.96 5.91 -23.53
C ALA A 50 -2.51 6.03 -25.00
N HIS A 51 -1.95 7.19 -25.34
CA HIS A 51 -1.12 7.35 -26.53
C HIS A 51 0.36 7.21 -26.17
N GLY A 52 1.17 6.75 -27.12
CA GLY A 52 2.61 6.60 -26.95
C GLY A 52 3.39 6.72 -28.25
N VAL A 53 4.70 6.85 -28.14
CA VAL A 53 5.67 6.84 -29.22
C VAL A 53 6.55 5.61 -29.07
N VAL A 54 6.75 4.89 -30.16
CA VAL A 54 7.62 3.71 -30.18
C VAL A 54 9.06 4.18 -30.20
N ASP A 55 9.82 3.93 -29.14
CA ASP A 55 11.23 4.32 -29.08
C ASP A 55 12.11 3.25 -29.75
N GLU A 56 11.82 1.97 -29.50
CA GLU A 56 12.64 0.85 -30.00
C GLU A 56 11.78 -0.30 -30.53
N VAL A 57 12.31 -0.98 -31.55
CA VAL A 57 11.74 -2.19 -32.16
C VAL A 57 12.83 -3.26 -32.26
N LEU A 58 12.60 -4.40 -31.62
CA LEU A 58 13.50 -5.55 -31.60
C LEU A 58 12.77 -6.79 -32.08
N PHE A 59 13.42 -7.55 -32.95
CA PHE A 59 12.88 -8.82 -33.44
C PHE A 59 13.61 -9.98 -32.75
N SER A 60 12.84 -10.84 -32.07
CA SER A 60 13.35 -12.07 -31.47
C SER A 60 12.57 -13.26 -32.06
N GLY A 61 13.13 -13.85 -33.12
CA GLY A 61 12.54 -15.00 -33.81
C GLY A 61 11.17 -14.71 -34.42
N ALA A 62 10.11 -15.22 -33.80
CA ALA A 62 8.73 -15.06 -34.26
C ALA A 62 7.97 -13.90 -33.58
N GLN A 63 8.62 -13.21 -32.64
CA GLN A 63 8.02 -12.12 -31.87
C GLN A 63 8.73 -10.79 -32.14
N GLU A 64 7.94 -9.73 -32.10
CA GLU A 64 8.41 -8.34 -32.13
C GLU A 64 8.25 -7.77 -30.72
N SER A 65 9.35 -7.32 -30.12
CA SER A 65 9.39 -6.65 -28.83
C SER A 65 9.59 -5.16 -29.07
N LEU A 66 8.71 -4.34 -28.49
CA LEU A 66 8.68 -2.90 -28.67
C LEU A 66 8.83 -2.23 -27.30
N ARG A 67 9.59 -1.14 -27.26
CA ARG A 67 9.57 -0.20 -26.14
C ARG A 67 8.75 1.02 -26.56
N VAL A 68 7.60 1.20 -25.90
CA VAL A 68 6.71 2.33 -26.18
C VAL A 68 6.78 3.31 -25.01
N ARG A 69 7.19 4.53 -25.30
CA ARG A 69 7.17 5.63 -24.33
C ARG A 69 5.81 6.31 -24.40
N LEU A 70 5.13 6.38 -23.27
CA LEU A 70 3.81 7.00 -23.20
C LEU A 70 3.92 8.52 -23.30
N GLU A 71 3.01 9.15 -24.04
CA GLU A 71 2.96 10.61 -24.17
C GLU A 71 2.35 11.26 -22.93
N GLU A 72 2.77 12.48 -22.59
CA GLU A 72 2.25 13.25 -21.45
C GLU A 72 0.72 13.37 -21.55
N GLY A 73 0.03 12.78 -20.57
CA GLY A 73 -1.43 12.59 -20.58
C GLY A 73 -1.83 11.13 -20.33
N ALA A 74 -0.96 10.18 -20.67
CA ALA A 74 -0.98 8.89 -19.99
C ALA A 74 -0.66 9.16 -18.53
N HIS A 75 -1.53 8.79 -17.60
CA HIS A 75 -1.36 9.09 -16.18
C HIS A 75 -0.08 8.44 -15.65
N SER A 76 1.05 9.14 -15.76
CA SER A 76 2.37 8.73 -15.23
C SER A 76 2.28 8.47 -13.72
N SER A 77 1.27 9.06 -13.06
CA SER A 77 0.91 8.82 -11.66
C SER A 77 0.33 7.43 -11.35
N VAL A 78 0.01 6.60 -12.36
CA VAL A 78 -0.63 5.27 -12.21
C VAL A 78 0.31 4.12 -12.58
N LEU A 79 1.47 4.41 -13.20
CA LEU A 79 2.43 3.40 -13.65
C LEU A 79 3.70 3.44 -12.81
N ALA A 80 4.04 2.32 -12.16
CA ALA A 80 5.19 2.21 -11.26
C ALA A 80 6.58 2.24 -11.95
N HIS A 81 6.64 2.28 -13.29
CA HIS A 81 7.88 2.27 -14.06
C HIS A 81 8.25 3.67 -14.58
N ALA A 82 8.29 4.66 -13.68
CA ALA A 82 8.97 5.91 -13.96
C ALA A 82 10.45 5.72 -13.64
N ASP A 83 11.24 5.26 -14.62
CA ASP A 83 12.70 5.18 -14.55
C ASP A 83 13.29 6.60 -14.43
N GLY A 84 13.22 7.21 -13.23
CA GLY A 84 13.94 8.43 -12.84
C GLY A 84 13.84 9.68 -13.74
N GLY A 85 13.03 9.63 -14.80
CA GLY A 85 13.12 10.52 -15.95
C GLY A 85 11.79 10.62 -16.66
N GLY A 86 10.80 11.19 -15.95
CA GLY A 86 9.60 11.86 -16.51
C GLY A 86 8.56 11.04 -17.28
N ASN A 87 8.96 10.04 -18.06
CA ASN A 87 8.08 9.36 -19.02
C ASN A 87 8.00 7.86 -18.70
N ALA A 88 6.78 7.37 -18.49
CA ALA A 88 6.52 5.95 -18.32
C ALA A 88 6.77 5.21 -19.63
N ALA A 89 7.52 4.11 -19.57
CA ALA A 89 7.76 3.22 -20.71
C ALA A 89 7.03 1.89 -20.51
N LEU A 90 6.48 1.35 -21.60
CA LEU A 90 5.78 0.08 -21.64
C LEU A 90 6.51 -0.87 -22.60
N GLN A 91 6.72 -2.11 -22.15
CA GLN A 91 7.19 -3.18 -23.02
C GLN A 91 5.99 -3.87 -23.66
N VAL A 92 6.07 -4.09 -24.96
CA VAL A 92 5.00 -4.72 -25.75
C VAL A 92 5.58 -5.83 -26.58
N THR A 93 4.96 -7.02 -26.52
CA THR A 93 5.34 -8.16 -27.34
C THR A 93 4.21 -8.49 -28.31
N ARG A 94 4.51 -8.48 -29.61
CA ARG A 94 3.55 -8.71 -30.69
C ARG A 94 3.84 -9.99 -31.45
N THR A 95 2.77 -10.69 -31.80
CA THR A 95 2.78 -11.88 -32.66
C THR A 95 2.84 -11.50 -34.14
N ARG A 96 3.23 -12.46 -35.01
CA ARG A 96 3.22 -12.28 -36.48
C ARG A 96 1.84 -11.95 -37.07
N HIS A 97 0.75 -12.29 -36.39
CA HIS A 97 -0.59 -11.93 -36.85
C HIS A 97 -0.83 -10.44 -36.63
N GLU A 98 -0.50 -9.93 -35.45
CA GLU A 98 -0.64 -8.51 -35.10
C GLU A 98 0.29 -7.62 -35.94
N GLN A 99 1.52 -8.07 -36.17
CA GLN A 99 2.48 -7.39 -37.06
C GLN A 99 1.91 -7.16 -38.46
N ARG A 100 1.26 -8.17 -39.04
CA ARG A 100 0.64 -8.08 -40.36
C ARG A 100 -0.58 -7.15 -40.40
N GLY A 101 -1.30 -7.04 -39.30
CA GLY A 101 -2.46 -6.15 -39.18
C GLY A 101 -2.08 -4.68 -39.00
N PHE A 102 -0.89 -4.39 -38.45
CA PHE A 102 -0.43 -3.03 -38.20
C PHE A 102 1.11 -2.96 -38.14
N GLU A 103 1.75 -2.45 -39.18
CA GLU A 103 3.21 -2.28 -39.17
C GLU A 103 3.62 -1.07 -38.33
N VAL A 104 4.57 -1.26 -37.42
CA VAL A 104 5.05 -0.23 -36.49
C VAL A 104 6.53 0.03 -36.73
N ARG A 105 6.94 1.30 -36.67
CA ARG A 105 8.34 1.73 -36.80
C ARG A 105 8.74 2.55 -35.59
N ALA A 106 10.03 2.57 -35.27
CA ALA A 106 10.56 3.51 -34.28
C ALA A 106 10.21 4.95 -34.68
N GLY A 107 9.82 5.77 -33.69
CA GLY A 107 9.28 7.11 -33.85
C GLY A 107 7.79 7.18 -34.18
N ALA A 108 7.11 6.05 -34.43
CA ALA A 108 5.67 6.07 -34.74
C ALA A 108 4.84 6.37 -33.50
N ARG A 109 3.84 7.25 -33.66
CA ARG A 109 2.81 7.50 -32.66
C ARG A 109 1.73 6.41 -32.75
N VAL A 110 1.38 5.82 -31.62
CA VAL A 110 0.44 4.69 -31.51
C VAL A 110 -0.58 4.91 -30.41
N ALA A 111 -1.76 4.33 -30.56
CA ALA A 111 -2.71 4.13 -29.48
C ALA A 111 -2.39 2.81 -28.78
N VAL A 112 -2.37 2.83 -27.45
CA VAL A 112 -2.06 1.69 -26.59
C VAL A 112 -3.34 1.22 -25.91
N GLY A 113 -3.71 -0.02 -26.15
CA GLY A 113 -4.81 -0.72 -25.49
C GLY A 113 -4.29 -1.83 -24.56
N VAL A 114 -5.06 -2.16 -23.53
CA VAL A 114 -4.75 -3.28 -22.62
C VAL A 114 -5.89 -4.28 -22.68
N ARG A 115 -5.55 -5.52 -23.04
CA ARG A 115 -6.50 -6.64 -23.13
C ARG A 115 -6.87 -7.16 -21.75
N ARG A 116 -5.89 -7.33 -20.87
CA ARG A 116 -6.07 -7.89 -19.52
C ARG A 116 -5.13 -7.25 -18.50
N LEU A 117 -5.67 -7.05 -17.30
CA LEU A 117 -4.94 -6.64 -16.10
C LEU A 117 -4.93 -7.78 -15.10
N HIS A 118 -3.77 -8.07 -14.52
CA HIS A 118 -3.63 -9.03 -13.42
C HIS A 118 -3.51 -8.29 -12.10
N VAL A 119 -4.48 -8.47 -11.21
CA VAL A 119 -4.44 -7.91 -9.85
C VAL A 119 -3.44 -8.72 -9.02
N LEU A 120 -2.51 -8.03 -8.37
CA LEU A 120 -1.62 -8.63 -7.38
C LEU A 120 -2.28 -8.60 -6.00
N PRO A 121 -2.12 -9.66 -5.19
CA PRO A 121 -2.57 -9.69 -3.80
C PRO A 121 -1.58 -8.90 -2.93
N THR A 122 -1.57 -7.58 -3.08
CA THR A 122 -0.73 -6.66 -2.28
C THR A 122 -1.63 -5.73 -1.47
N PRO A 123 -1.78 -5.99 -0.15
CA PRO A 123 -2.62 -5.16 0.73
C PRO A 123 -2.18 -3.69 0.78
N LEU A 124 -0.87 -3.44 0.70
CA LEU A 124 -0.31 -2.10 0.58
C LEU A 124 -0.05 -1.78 -0.90
N SER A 125 -0.80 -0.81 -1.42
CA SER A 125 -0.77 -0.42 -2.83
C SER A 125 -0.02 0.88 -3.10
N SER A 126 -0.15 1.89 -2.22
CA SER A 126 0.51 3.19 -2.33
C SER A 126 0.62 3.89 -0.98
N PHE A 127 1.47 4.92 -0.93
CA PHE A 127 1.61 5.79 0.23
C PHE A 127 1.13 7.21 -0.09
N THR A 128 0.49 7.86 0.87
CA THR A 128 0.12 9.28 0.81
C THR A 128 0.70 10.00 2.02
N ALA A 129 1.72 10.83 1.81
CA ALA A 129 2.26 11.70 2.85
C ALA A 129 1.29 12.85 3.11
N CYS A 130 0.70 12.87 4.30
CA CYS A 130 -0.32 13.82 4.73
C CYS A 130 0.21 14.70 5.86
N ALA A 131 0.05 16.02 5.72
CA ALA A 131 0.42 16.98 6.75
C ALA A 131 -0.49 18.21 6.71
N ALA A 132 -0.49 18.99 7.80
CA ALA A 132 -1.19 20.27 7.85
C ALA A 132 -0.61 21.33 6.91
N THR A 133 0.68 21.22 6.56
CA THR A 133 1.37 22.17 5.69
C THR A 133 2.01 21.48 4.48
N PRO A 134 2.16 22.17 3.33
CA PRO A 134 2.85 21.62 2.16
C PRO A 134 4.29 21.21 2.47
N ASN A 135 5.03 22.03 3.24
CA ASN A 135 6.40 21.73 3.62
C ASN A 135 6.49 20.47 4.50
N GLY A 136 5.53 20.28 5.41
CA GLY A 136 5.45 19.06 6.22
C GLY A 136 5.23 17.81 5.37
N ALA A 137 4.32 17.88 4.39
CA ALA A 137 4.04 16.75 3.50
C ALA A 137 5.26 16.38 2.64
N VAL A 138 5.98 17.38 2.12
CA VAL A 138 7.23 17.18 1.35
C VAL A 138 8.36 16.65 2.23
N SER A 139 8.44 17.10 3.48
CA SER A 139 9.43 16.59 4.44
C SER A 139 9.16 15.11 4.74
N LEU A 140 7.90 14.76 5.04
CA LEU A 140 7.46 13.38 5.27
C LEU A 140 7.74 12.47 4.07
N SER A 141 7.46 12.94 2.85
CA SER A 141 7.70 12.13 1.64
C SER A 141 9.17 11.82 1.38
N ARG A 142 10.10 12.54 2.02
CA ARG A 142 11.55 12.37 1.87
C ARG A 142 12.18 11.59 3.02
N GLN A 143 11.39 11.17 4.03
CA GLN A 143 11.91 10.38 5.14
C GLN A 143 12.41 9.02 4.66
N ALA A 144 13.56 8.60 5.20
CA ALA A 144 14.32 7.46 4.69
C ALA A 144 13.50 6.16 4.66
N LEU A 145 12.78 5.84 5.74
CA LEU A 145 11.94 4.64 5.80
C LEU A 145 10.83 4.64 4.74
N LEU A 146 10.17 5.78 4.51
CA LEU A 146 9.08 5.85 3.53
C LEU A 146 9.61 5.73 2.09
N VAL A 147 10.73 6.39 1.79
CA VAL A 147 11.40 6.29 0.49
C VAL A 147 11.87 4.86 0.23
N GLU A 148 12.45 4.21 1.24
CA GLU A 148 12.90 2.82 1.12
C GLU A 148 11.72 1.85 0.90
N LEU A 149 10.64 1.99 1.68
CA LEU A 149 9.42 1.20 1.49
C LEU A 149 8.85 1.39 0.09
N ALA A 150 8.67 2.64 -0.34
CA ALA A 150 8.14 2.94 -1.67
C ALA A 150 9.00 2.35 -2.79
N ALA A 151 10.33 2.47 -2.69
CA ALA A 151 11.26 1.93 -3.68
C ALA A 151 11.21 0.40 -3.73
N ARG A 152 11.27 -0.28 -2.58
CA ARG A 152 11.28 -1.75 -2.53
C ARG A 152 9.95 -2.36 -2.96
N MET A 153 8.85 -1.72 -2.58
CA MET A 153 7.50 -2.14 -2.95
C MET A 153 7.12 -1.72 -4.38
N LYS A 154 7.99 -0.95 -5.05
CA LYS A 154 7.73 -0.36 -6.38
C LYS A 154 6.41 0.42 -6.41
N THR A 155 6.21 1.26 -5.41
CA THR A 155 5.02 2.11 -5.29
C THR A 155 5.37 3.59 -5.20
N ARG A 156 4.33 4.42 -5.28
CA ARG A 156 4.39 5.87 -5.28
C ARG A 156 4.14 6.45 -3.89
N ILE A 157 4.65 7.67 -3.69
CA ILE A 157 4.32 8.52 -2.55
C ILE A 157 3.58 9.75 -3.10
N ALA A 158 2.27 9.83 -2.84
CA ALA A 158 1.48 11.02 -3.12
C ALA A 158 1.62 12.05 -1.98
N LEU A 159 1.34 13.31 -2.28
CA LEU A 159 1.31 14.39 -1.29
C LEU A 159 -0.14 14.82 -1.06
N ARG A 160 -0.53 14.98 0.20
CA ARG A 160 -1.82 15.57 0.58
C ARG A 160 -1.61 16.60 1.68
N VAL A 161 -2.21 17.77 1.50
CA VAL A 161 -2.20 18.83 2.50
C VAL A 161 -3.59 18.91 3.10
N GLU A 162 -3.69 18.76 4.41
CA GLU A 162 -4.93 18.79 5.16
C GLU A 162 -4.79 19.80 6.30
N PRO A 163 -5.09 21.09 6.06
CA PRO A 163 -4.85 22.16 7.04
C PRO A 163 -5.56 21.95 8.37
N ARG A 164 -6.66 21.20 8.39
CA ARG A 164 -7.46 20.91 9.59
C ARG A 164 -7.14 19.56 10.22
N LEU A 165 -6.01 18.95 9.88
CA LEU A 165 -5.58 17.65 10.40
C LEU A 165 -5.59 17.63 11.94
N GLY A 166 -6.46 16.79 12.51
CA GLY A 166 -6.60 16.62 13.96
C GLY A 166 -7.43 17.69 14.67
N VAL A 167 -8.04 18.64 13.94
CA VAL A 167 -9.03 19.56 14.50
C VAL A 167 -10.35 18.80 14.70
N ALA A 168 -10.86 18.79 15.93
CA ALA A 168 -12.12 18.11 16.24
C ALA A 168 -13.27 18.67 15.39
N ASP A 169 -14.12 17.79 14.87
CA ASP A 169 -15.30 18.10 14.03
C ASP A 169 -15.02 18.90 12.74
N ALA A 170 -13.75 19.08 12.36
CA ALA A 170 -13.40 19.67 11.09
C ALA A 170 -13.66 18.68 9.94
N ALA A 171 -14.40 19.13 8.93
CA ALA A 171 -14.51 18.40 7.67
C ALA A 171 -13.14 18.32 6.98
N CYS A 172 -12.88 17.18 6.34
CA CYS A 172 -11.71 16.95 5.50
C CYS A 172 -11.76 17.84 4.25
N GLU A 173 -10.70 18.61 4.02
CA GLU A 173 -10.52 19.43 2.83
C GLU A 173 -9.15 19.11 2.21
N PRO A 174 -9.09 18.48 1.02
CA PRO A 174 -10.13 18.34 -0.02
C PRO A 174 -11.07 17.12 0.14
N ALA A 175 -12.24 17.16 -0.51
CA ALA A 175 -13.29 16.12 -0.51
C ALA A 175 -12.93 14.78 -1.21
N GLY A 176 -11.64 14.45 -1.33
CA GLY A 176 -11.18 13.22 -1.96
C GLY A 176 -11.06 12.06 -0.97
N THR A 177 -11.48 10.87 -1.36
CA THR A 177 -11.27 9.63 -0.59
C THR A 177 -9.79 9.40 -0.31
N PHE A 178 -9.45 8.91 0.89
CA PHE A 178 -8.11 8.44 1.18
C PHE A 178 -7.84 7.13 0.47
N VAL A 179 -6.74 7.06 -0.28
CA VAL A 179 -6.36 5.91 -1.08
C VAL A 179 -4.98 5.44 -0.63
N GLY A 180 -4.85 4.13 -0.44
CA GLY A 180 -3.63 3.51 0.08
C GLY A 180 -3.36 3.85 1.54
N THR A 181 -2.10 3.73 1.93
CA THR A 181 -1.63 4.00 3.30
C THR A 181 -1.32 5.47 3.49
N THR A 182 -2.01 6.10 4.42
CA THR A 182 -1.75 7.51 4.77
C THR A 182 -0.58 7.56 5.75
N VAL A 183 0.36 8.48 5.54
CA VAL A 183 1.54 8.66 6.40
C VAL A 183 1.50 10.02 7.05
N ILE A 184 1.66 10.10 8.37
CA ILE A 184 1.68 11.36 9.13
C ILE A 184 2.84 11.42 10.12
N ALA A 185 3.27 12.62 10.46
CA ALA A 185 4.23 12.85 11.54
C ALA A 185 3.53 12.81 12.92
N PRO A 186 4.11 12.14 13.94
CA PRO A 186 3.63 12.22 15.32
C PRO A 186 4.11 13.51 15.98
N GLU A 187 3.50 14.65 15.65
CA GLU A 187 3.84 15.98 16.23
C GLU A 187 3.11 16.23 17.57
N GLY A 188 3.36 15.40 18.60
CA GLY A 188 2.80 15.55 19.96
C GLY A 188 1.29 15.32 20.12
N ASP A 189 0.54 15.32 19.01
CA ASP A 189 -0.89 15.02 18.91
C ASP A 189 -1.14 13.82 17.97
N GLY A 190 -0.22 12.85 17.98
CA GLY A 190 -0.23 11.71 17.06
C GLY A 190 -1.53 10.91 17.17
N ALA A 191 -2.01 10.69 18.40
CA ALA A 191 -3.23 9.93 18.65
C ALA A 191 -4.47 10.64 18.10
N ARG A 192 -4.60 11.93 18.36
CA ARG A 192 -5.74 12.75 17.92
C ARG A 192 -5.81 12.86 16.40
N ARG A 193 -4.67 13.08 15.74
CA ARG A 193 -4.59 13.13 14.27
C ARG A 193 -4.89 11.78 13.65
N ALA A 194 -4.38 10.70 14.25
CA ALA A 194 -4.68 9.33 13.82
C ALA A 194 -6.17 9.02 13.93
N GLN A 195 -6.79 9.33 15.07
CA GLN A 195 -8.22 9.14 15.28
C GLN A 195 -9.05 9.86 14.22
N TRP A 196 -8.75 11.13 13.98
CA TRP A 196 -9.45 11.95 13.00
C TRP A 196 -9.37 11.31 11.61
N LEU A 197 -8.18 10.89 11.15
CA LEU A 197 -8.02 10.24 9.84
C LEU A 197 -8.80 8.93 9.72
N LEU A 198 -8.76 8.09 10.76
CA LEU A 198 -9.46 6.82 10.79
C LEU A 198 -10.99 7.01 10.75
N GLN A 199 -11.51 8.04 11.42
CA GLN A 199 -12.93 8.42 11.37
C GLN A 199 -13.34 8.97 9.99
N HIS A 200 -12.42 9.57 9.25
CA HIS A 200 -12.63 10.12 7.91
C HIS A 200 -12.31 9.13 6.78
N GLY A 201 -12.23 7.83 7.08
CA GLY A 201 -12.19 6.76 6.09
C GLY A 201 -10.80 6.25 5.72
N VAL A 202 -9.74 6.67 6.42
CA VAL A 202 -8.42 6.03 6.29
C VAL A 202 -8.48 4.62 6.88
N LYS A 203 -8.02 3.63 6.11
CA LYS A 203 -7.92 2.24 6.56
C LYS A 203 -6.54 1.91 7.11
N ASP A 204 -5.49 2.33 6.39
CA ASP A 204 -4.11 2.08 6.78
C ASP A 204 -3.41 3.41 7.06
N LEU A 205 -2.85 3.54 8.26
CA LEU A 205 -2.23 4.77 8.73
C LEU A 205 -0.83 4.46 9.30
N LEU A 206 0.20 5.07 8.72
CA LEU A 206 1.57 5.01 9.22
C LEU A 206 1.92 6.31 9.95
N LEU A 207 2.09 6.24 11.27
CA LEU A 207 2.75 7.27 12.05
C LEU A 207 4.26 7.12 11.87
N LEU A 208 4.91 8.13 11.31
CA LEU A 208 6.32 8.08 10.96
C LEU A 208 7.09 9.24 11.63
N PRO A 209 7.92 8.94 12.64
CA PRO A 209 8.74 9.96 13.28
C PRO A 209 9.92 10.38 12.38
N GLU A 210 10.37 11.64 12.53
CA GLU A 210 11.36 12.24 11.62
C GLU A 210 12.69 11.47 11.52
N GLN A 211 13.10 10.80 12.61
CA GLN A 211 14.35 10.04 12.68
C GLN A 211 14.15 8.52 12.56
N ALA A 212 13.04 8.07 11.97
CA ALA A 212 12.80 6.65 11.73
C ALA A 212 13.81 6.04 10.74
N SER A 213 14.63 5.10 11.22
CA SER A 213 15.44 4.23 10.37
C SER A 213 14.64 3.01 9.89
N ALA A 214 15.20 2.25 8.95
CA ALA A 214 14.68 0.93 8.59
C ALA A 214 14.54 0.04 9.83
N PRO A 215 13.35 -0.53 10.10
CA PRO A 215 13.16 -1.35 11.28
C PRO A 215 13.91 -2.68 11.11
N GLN A 216 14.59 -3.10 12.18
CA GLN A 216 15.21 -4.42 12.29
C GLN A 216 14.27 -5.44 12.92
N ARG A 217 13.28 -4.96 13.67
CA ARG A 217 12.26 -5.78 14.32
C ARG A 217 10.89 -5.12 14.20
N VAL A 218 9.89 -5.91 13.83
CA VAL A 218 8.49 -5.51 13.69
C VAL A 218 7.67 -6.26 14.72
N LEU A 219 7.11 -5.52 15.67
CA LEU A 219 6.14 -6.04 16.63
C LEU A 219 4.76 -5.96 15.99
N ILE A 220 4.01 -7.06 16.04
CA ILE A 220 2.68 -7.14 15.43
C ILE A 220 1.67 -7.51 16.52
N HIS A 221 0.64 -6.70 16.66
CA HIS A 221 -0.44 -6.88 17.63
C HIS A 221 -1.80 -6.63 16.96
N TRP A 222 -2.85 -7.29 17.42
CA TRP A 222 -4.23 -7.00 17.01
C TRP A 222 -5.14 -6.94 18.22
N MET A 223 -6.07 -5.98 18.24
CA MET A 223 -6.98 -5.78 19.37
C MET A 223 -8.17 -6.74 19.37
N SER A 224 -8.51 -7.32 18.23
CA SER A 224 -9.60 -8.27 18.09
C SER A 224 -9.33 -9.26 16.97
N GLU A 225 -9.94 -10.44 17.05
CA GLU A 225 -9.80 -11.48 16.02
C GLU A 225 -10.31 -11.04 14.65
N ALA A 226 -11.29 -10.14 14.59
CA ALA A 226 -11.76 -9.55 13.34
C ALA A 226 -10.66 -8.76 12.61
N ALA A 227 -9.74 -8.11 13.35
CA ALA A 227 -8.63 -7.37 12.76
C ALA A 227 -7.45 -8.27 12.34
N ARG A 228 -7.43 -9.55 12.74
CA ARG A 228 -6.29 -10.47 12.52
C ARG A 228 -5.92 -10.57 11.05
N GLY A 229 -6.84 -11.01 10.20
CA GLY A 229 -6.56 -11.25 8.77
C GLY A 229 -6.01 -10.02 8.04
N ALA A 230 -6.61 -8.85 8.26
CA ALA A 230 -6.14 -7.58 7.67
C ALA A 230 -4.72 -7.22 8.16
N THR A 231 -4.48 -7.36 9.46
CA THR A 231 -3.16 -7.09 10.07
C THR A 231 -2.10 -8.03 9.53
N LEU A 232 -2.43 -9.32 9.37
CA LEU A 232 -1.54 -10.33 8.80
C LEU A 232 -1.17 -10.00 7.34
N GLY A 233 -2.16 -9.64 6.52
CA GLY A 233 -1.93 -9.26 5.14
C GLY A 233 -1.02 -8.04 5.00
N ILE A 234 -1.26 -6.99 5.78
CA ILE A 234 -0.43 -5.78 5.78
C ILE A 234 0.99 -6.09 6.30
N SER A 235 1.10 -6.85 7.38
CA SER A 235 2.40 -7.28 7.93
C SER A 235 3.20 -8.07 6.90
N ALA A 236 2.55 -8.98 6.16
CA ALA A 236 3.16 -9.71 5.07
C ALA A 236 3.68 -8.80 3.96
N SER A 237 2.93 -7.75 3.63
CA SER A 237 3.33 -6.79 2.62
C SER A 237 4.59 -6.02 3.04
N VAL A 238 4.68 -5.60 4.30
CA VAL A 238 5.87 -4.94 4.84
C VAL A 238 7.07 -5.89 4.90
N LEU A 239 6.91 -7.08 5.49
CA LEU A 239 7.99 -8.03 5.76
C LEU A 239 8.59 -8.68 4.50
N ARG A 240 7.86 -8.70 3.37
CA ARG A 240 8.42 -9.10 2.08
C ARG A 240 9.44 -8.11 1.52
N HIS A 241 9.38 -6.86 1.97
CA HIS A 241 10.19 -5.78 1.42
C HIS A 241 11.21 -5.27 2.44
N ILE A 242 10.97 -5.40 3.75
CA ILE A 242 11.94 -5.03 4.79
C ILE A 242 12.54 -6.28 5.44
N PRO A 243 13.88 -6.40 5.54
CA PRO A 243 14.55 -7.49 6.24
C PRO A 243 14.49 -7.23 7.75
N ALA A 244 13.33 -7.51 8.35
CA ALA A 244 13.10 -7.34 9.78
C ALA A 244 12.65 -8.65 10.42
N GLU A 245 13.03 -8.85 11.68
CA GLU A 245 12.49 -9.92 12.51
C GLU A 245 11.03 -9.60 12.86
N ALA A 246 10.12 -10.53 12.62
CA ALA A 246 8.70 -10.37 12.92
C ALA A 246 8.33 -11.10 14.21
N VAL A 247 7.62 -10.40 15.09
CA VAL A 247 7.18 -10.95 16.38
C VAL A 247 5.70 -10.64 16.60
N TYR A 248 4.87 -11.68 16.73
CA TYR A 248 3.52 -11.55 17.26
C TYR A 248 3.54 -11.37 18.76
N VAL A 249 2.96 -10.27 19.22
CA VAL A 249 2.88 -9.93 20.63
C VAL A 249 1.42 -10.05 21.07
N GLY A 250 1.13 -11.15 21.77
CA GLY A 250 -0.14 -11.32 22.48
C GLY A 250 0.00 -10.75 23.88
N ILE A 251 -0.89 -9.85 24.29
CA ILE A 251 -0.88 -9.31 25.65
C ILE A 251 -2.23 -9.61 26.27
N LEU A 252 -2.18 -10.37 27.36
CA LEU A 252 -3.36 -10.76 28.13
C LEU A 252 -3.46 -9.91 29.41
N PRO A 253 -4.66 -9.78 30.00
CA PRO A 253 -4.80 -9.24 31.34
C PRO A 253 -3.93 -10.01 32.34
N ALA A 254 -3.40 -9.32 33.35
CA ALA A 254 -2.51 -9.93 34.35
C ALA A 254 -3.16 -11.10 35.12
N GLU A 255 -4.48 -11.09 35.23
CA GLU A 255 -5.29 -12.13 35.90
C GLU A 255 -5.31 -13.44 35.10
N GLU A 256 -5.09 -13.39 33.79
CA GLU A 256 -5.13 -14.54 32.88
C GLU A 256 -3.75 -15.18 32.67
N ARG A 257 -2.79 -14.93 33.58
CA ARG A 257 -1.39 -15.37 33.43
C ARG A 257 -1.21 -16.87 33.18
N ASN A 258 -2.14 -17.67 33.69
CA ASN A 258 -2.12 -19.13 33.59
C ASN A 258 -3.08 -19.68 32.52
N ALA A 259 -3.76 -18.83 31.74
CA ALA A 259 -4.71 -19.26 30.73
C ALA A 259 -3.99 -19.80 29.48
N PRO A 260 -4.20 -21.08 29.09
CA PRO A 260 -3.54 -21.67 27.93
C PRO A 260 -4.02 -21.12 26.58
N HIS A 261 -5.12 -20.37 26.56
CA HIS A 261 -5.80 -19.93 25.33
C HIS A 261 -5.02 -18.86 24.55
N GLY A 262 -4.29 -17.96 25.22
CA GLY A 262 -3.55 -16.89 24.52
C GLY A 262 -2.40 -17.40 23.67
N MET A 263 -1.61 -18.34 24.19
CA MET A 263 -0.51 -18.94 23.41
C MET A 263 -1.06 -19.73 22.21
N ARG A 264 -2.18 -20.43 22.38
CA ARG A 264 -2.81 -21.18 21.28
C ARG A 264 -3.23 -20.24 20.15
N ALA A 265 -3.90 -19.12 20.46
CA ALA A 265 -4.29 -18.13 19.46
C ALA A 265 -3.09 -17.57 18.67
N LEU A 266 -1.95 -17.33 19.34
CA LEU A 266 -0.72 -16.89 18.67
C LEU A 266 -0.12 -17.97 17.75
N LEU A 267 -0.15 -19.24 18.17
CA LEU A 267 0.33 -20.36 17.35
C LEU A 267 -0.57 -20.61 16.14
N ASP A 268 -1.89 -20.47 16.30
CA ASP A 268 -2.86 -20.57 15.21
C ASP A 268 -2.62 -19.44 14.20
N ALA A 269 -2.45 -18.19 14.66
CA ALA A 269 -2.13 -17.04 13.82
C ALA A 269 -0.78 -17.19 13.09
N ARG A 270 0.24 -17.75 13.76
CA ARG A 270 1.52 -18.11 13.14
C ARG A 270 1.36 -19.14 12.04
N SER A 271 0.58 -20.19 12.29
CA SER A 271 0.32 -21.25 11.32
C SER A 271 -0.42 -20.70 10.09
N GLU A 272 -1.41 -19.83 10.31
CA GLU A 272 -2.13 -19.11 9.25
C GLU A 272 -1.18 -18.24 8.41
N ALA A 273 -0.36 -17.41 9.05
CA ALA A 273 0.57 -16.53 8.36
C ALA A 273 1.64 -17.32 7.56
N GLN A 274 2.11 -18.45 8.08
CA GLN A 274 3.01 -19.33 7.34
C GLN A 274 2.32 -19.94 6.11
N ALA A 275 1.07 -20.42 6.24
CA ALA A 275 0.33 -21.03 5.14
C ALA A 275 -0.09 -20.03 4.06
N ALA A 276 -0.63 -18.88 4.46
CA ALA A 276 -1.18 -17.89 3.54
C ALA A 276 -0.12 -16.94 2.94
N HIS A 277 0.97 -16.69 3.67
CA HIS A 277 1.93 -15.65 3.32
C HIS A 277 3.39 -16.10 3.27
N GLY A 278 3.70 -17.33 3.71
CA GLY A 278 5.06 -17.87 3.72
C GLY A 278 5.98 -17.20 4.73
N LEU A 279 5.43 -16.57 5.76
CA LEU A 279 6.22 -15.82 6.75
C LEU A 279 6.64 -16.69 7.92
N GLU A 280 7.89 -16.54 8.35
CA GLU A 280 8.36 -17.07 9.63
C GLU A 280 8.28 -15.98 10.69
N ILE A 281 7.41 -16.17 11.68
CA ILE A 281 7.11 -15.17 12.70
C ILE A 281 7.24 -15.79 14.08
N ARG A 282 7.92 -15.08 14.98
CA ARG A 282 8.06 -15.50 16.38
C ARG A 282 6.82 -15.10 17.17
N THR A 283 6.51 -15.83 18.23
CA THR A 283 5.38 -15.51 19.12
C THR A 283 5.91 -15.20 20.50
N GLU A 284 5.45 -14.10 21.08
CA GLU A 284 5.76 -13.70 22.45
C GLU A 284 4.47 -13.32 23.17
N LEU A 285 4.34 -13.78 24.41
CA LEU A 285 3.20 -13.47 25.27
C LEU A 285 3.63 -12.45 26.34
N GLY A 286 2.79 -11.46 26.61
CA GLY A 286 2.95 -10.47 27.66
C GLY A 286 1.70 -10.43 28.54
N PHE A 287 1.81 -9.78 29.70
CA PHE A 287 0.71 -9.68 30.65
C PHE A 287 0.66 -8.29 31.27
N GLY A 288 -0.54 -7.69 31.32
CA GLY A 288 -0.73 -6.37 31.91
C GLY A 288 -1.45 -5.41 30.95
N ASP A 289 -1.13 -4.12 31.06
CA ASP A 289 -1.64 -3.14 30.10
C ASP A 289 -0.94 -3.29 28.74
N VAL A 290 -1.74 -3.23 27.68
CA VAL A 290 -1.28 -3.46 26.31
C VAL A 290 -0.34 -2.35 25.85
N ALA A 291 -0.65 -1.10 26.14
CA ALA A 291 0.15 0.02 25.67
C ALA A 291 1.47 0.11 26.45
N GLU A 292 1.45 -0.14 27.76
CA GLU A 292 2.66 -0.17 28.58
C GLU A 292 3.61 -1.30 28.17
N GLU A 293 3.11 -2.53 28.01
CA GLU A 293 3.92 -3.68 27.63
C GLU A 293 4.50 -3.54 26.20
N LEU A 294 3.71 -3.01 25.25
CA LEU A 294 4.23 -2.72 23.90
C LEU A 294 5.27 -1.61 23.92
N ALA A 295 5.04 -0.53 24.66
CA ALA A 295 6.02 0.56 24.81
C ALA A 295 7.32 0.05 25.45
N GLN A 296 7.22 -0.82 26.47
CA GLN A 296 8.38 -1.42 27.11
C GLN A 296 9.19 -2.26 26.11
N ARG A 297 8.53 -3.07 25.27
CA ARG A 297 9.20 -3.88 24.24
C ARG A 297 9.83 -3.02 23.15
N LEU A 298 9.12 -2.01 22.66
CA LEU A 298 9.64 -1.05 21.68
C LEU A 298 10.88 -0.29 22.20
N ALA A 299 11.01 -0.12 23.52
CA ALA A 299 12.18 0.49 24.13
C ALA A 299 13.38 -0.46 24.33
N GLN A 300 13.22 -1.79 24.20
CA GLN A 300 14.29 -2.76 24.46
C GLN A 300 15.40 -2.76 23.40
N ALA A 301 15.08 -2.37 22.17
CA ALA A 301 16.01 -2.33 21.05
C ALA A 301 15.77 -1.08 20.17
N PRO A 302 16.80 -0.54 19.53
CA PRO A 302 16.64 0.50 18.52
C PRO A 302 15.97 -0.05 17.25
N ALA A 303 15.48 0.84 16.38
CA ALA A 303 14.94 0.49 15.06
C ALA A 303 13.79 -0.55 15.13
N GLN A 304 12.83 -0.32 16.02
CA GLN A 304 11.62 -1.13 16.12
C GLN A 304 10.43 -0.42 15.48
N MET A 305 9.54 -1.21 14.87
CA MET A 305 8.27 -0.75 14.32
C MET A 305 7.12 -1.54 14.93
N LEU A 306 5.98 -0.90 15.15
CA LEU A 306 4.75 -1.54 15.60
C LEU A 306 3.75 -1.60 14.44
N ILE A 307 3.11 -2.75 14.26
CA ILE A 307 1.91 -2.91 13.43
C ILE A 307 0.76 -3.28 14.36
N VAL A 308 -0.33 -2.51 14.32
CA VAL A 308 -1.49 -2.70 15.18
C VAL A 308 -2.79 -2.80 14.38
N GLY A 309 -3.47 -3.92 14.54
CA GLY A 309 -4.82 -4.16 14.01
C GLY A 309 -5.90 -3.65 14.95
N ILE A 310 -6.81 -2.84 14.43
CA ILE A 310 -7.92 -2.26 15.19
C ILE A 310 -9.26 -2.42 14.45
N THR A 311 -10.35 -2.42 15.21
CA THR A 311 -11.72 -2.39 14.68
C THR A 311 -12.46 -1.10 15.04
N GLU A 312 -12.10 -0.47 16.17
CA GLU A 312 -12.74 0.73 16.69
C GLU A 312 -11.70 1.86 16.86
N PRO A 313 -11.74 2.92 16.04
CA PRO A 313 -10.78 4.04 16.11
C PRO A 313 -10.76 4.79 17.45
N THR A 314 -11.92 4.93 18.11
CA THR A 314 -12.04 5.67 19.38
C THR A 314 -11.32 4.94 20.51
N ARG A 315 -11.60 3.64 20.69
CA ARG A 315 -10.94 2.81 21.72
C ARG A 315 -9.44 2.70 21.52
N PHE A 316 -9.00 2.69 20.26
CA PHE A 316 -7.56 2.69 19.94
C PHE A 316 -6.88 3.96 20.47
N SER A 317 -7.47 5.12 20.25
CA SER A 317 -6.87 6.41 20.61
C SER A 317 -6.81 6.60 22.13
N GLU A 318 -7.84 6.14 22.85
CA GLU A 318 -7.86 6.13 24.32
C GLU A 318 -6.77 5.22 24.89
N ARG A 319 -6.59 4.03 24.31
CA ARG A 319 -5.67 3.02 24.85
C ARG A 319 -4.21 3.27 24.48
N PHE A 320 -3.96 3.71 23.25
CA PHE A 320 -2.60 3.89 22.71
C PHE A 320 -2.14 5.35 22.71
N GLY A 321 -2.96 6.30 23.17
CA GLY A 321 -2.66 7.73 23.10
C GLY A 321 -1.26 8.09 23.62
N ALA A 322 -0.95 7.65 24.83
CA ALA A 322 0.36 7.89 25.46
C ALA A 322 1.54 7.27 24.69
N LEU A 323 1.33 6.17 23.94
CA LEU A 323 2.35 5.55 23.11
C LEU A 323 2.56 6.33 21.81
N LEU A 324 1.47 6.78 21.18
CA LEU A 324 1.51 7.52 19.92
C LEU A 324 2.05 8.94 20.11
N ASP A 325 1.69 9.60 21.19
CA ASP A 325 2.09 10.99 21.46
C ASP A 325 3.56 11.10 21.86
N ARG A 326 4.18 10.01 22.31
CA ARG A 326 5.65 9.94 22.46
C ARG A 326 6.36 10.09 21.11
N GLY A 327 5.73 9.63 20.01
CA GLY A 327 6.26 9.80 18.66
C GLY A 327 7.66 9.25 18.45
N GLN A 328 8.06 8.19 19.18
CA GLN A 328 9.43 7.66 19.13
C GLN A 328 9.62 6.57 18.08
N TRP A 329 8.56 5.84 17.75
CA TRP A 329 8.62 4.66 16.89
C TRP A 329 7.67 4.78 15.70
N PRO A 330 8.00 4.21 14.54
CA PRO A 330 7.06 4.00 13.46
C PRO A 330 5.92 3.09 13.91
N VAL A 331 4.67 3.52 13.73
CA VAL A 331 3.48 2.74 14.07
C VAL A 331 2.55 2.68 12.88
N LEU A 332 2.31 1.48 12.35
CA LEU A 332 1.34 1.21 11.29
C LEU A 332 0.05 0.68 11.88
N ILE A 333 -1.03 1.42 11.70
CA ILE A 333 -2.37 1.12 12.20
C ILE A 333 -3.19 0.61 11.04
N VAL A 334 -3.85 -0.53 11.25
CA VAL A 334 -4.70 -1.20 10.25
C VAL A 334 -6.11 -1.25 10.81
N LEU A 335 -7.01 -0.47 10.23
CA LEU A 335 -8.43 -0.47 10.56
C LEU A 335 -9.17 -1.50 9.73
N CYS A 336 -9.63 -2.54 10.41
CA CYS A 336 -10.57 -3.50 9.84
C CYS A 336 -11.99 -2.99 10.06
N SER A 337 -12.74 -2.79 8.98
CA SER A 337 -14.18 -2.60 9.09
C SER A 337 -14.82 -3.92 9.49
N ALA A 338 -15.53 -3.95 10.63
CA ALA A 338 -16.36 -5.09 10.99
C ALA A 338 -17.30 -5.43 9.81
N SER A 339 -17.13 -6.62 9.27
CA SER A 339 -18.04 -7.25 8.31
C SER A 339 -19.29 -7.73 9.03
#